data_AF-A0AAJ6NZ15-F1
#
_entry.id   AF-A0AAJ6NZ15-F1
#
_cell.length_a   1.000
_cell.length_b   1.000
_cell.length_c   1.000
_cell.angle_alpha   90.00
_cell.angle_beta   90.00
_cell.angle_gamma   90.00
#
_symmetry.space_group_name_H-M   'P 1'
#
loop_
_entity.id
_entity.type
_entity.pdbx_description
1 polymer ?
#
loop_
_entity_poly.entity_id
_entity_poly.type
_entity_poly.pdbx_seq_one_letter_code
_entity_poly.pdbx_strand_id
1 'polypeptide(L)'
;MCRIIRQSVRKIRKPHRCWGCAQKFPPGTQMEYLFGDWDGEVSDCYWCMDCSKFVEAIYKHTKLYSDCDEGLEFGEVRSLKADPHYYEIPEIVFTEAGLPYPSLDKIDEELSA
;
A
#
# COMPACT_ATOMS: atom_id res chain seq x y z
N MET A 1 6.65 -7.16 -16.77
CA MET A 1 5.89 -5.89 -16.55
C MET A 1 4.67 -6.18 -15.70
N CYS A 2 4.56 -5.54 -14.53
CA CYS A 2 3.46 -5.72 -13.61
C CYS A 2 2.22 -4.91 -14.02
N ARG A 3 1.03 -5.53 -14.02
CA ARG A 3 -0.23 -4.85 -14.35
C ARG A 3 -1.39 -5.34 -13.50
N ILE A 4 -2.01 -4.41 -12.76
CA ILE A 4 -3.27 -4.67 -12.05
C ILE A 4 -4.42 -4.68 -13.08
N ILE A 5 -5.16 -5.80 -13.13
CA ILE A 5 -6.33 -5.99 -13.99
C ILE A 5 -7.61 -5.62 -13.22
N ARG A 6 -7.68 -5.98 -11.93
CA ARG A 6 -8.84 -5.71 -11.08
C ARG A 6 -8.42 -5.44 -9.65
N GLN A 7 -8.94 -4.35 -9.09
CA GLN A 7 -8.77 -3.94 -7.70
C GLN A 7 -10.14 -3.68 -7.07
N SER A 8 -10.34 -4.13 -5.83
CA SER A 8 -11.59 -3.90 -5.11
C SER A 8 -11.46 -4.24 -3.63
N VAL A 9 -12.15 -3.51 -2.76
CA VAL A 9 -12.32 -3.89 -1.35
C VAL A 9 -13.44 -4.93 -1.23
N ARG A 10 -13.19 -6.05 -0.54
CA ARG A 10 -14.17 -7.12 -0.35
C ARG A 10 -14.12 -7.69 1.06
N LYS A 11 -15.26 -8.23 1.49
CA LYS A 11 -15.35 -9.06 2.70
C LYS A 11 -14.93 -10.49 2.37
N ILE A 12 -13.86 -10.99 2.99
CA ILE A 12 -13.33 -12.33 2.71
C ILE A 12 -14.25 -13.42 3.27
N ARG A 13 -14.35 -14.56 2.57
CA ARG A 13 -15.26 -15.68 2.92
C ARG A 13 -14.56 -16.88 3.57
N LYS A 14 -13.25 -16.96 3.47
CA LYS A 14 -12.37 -17.94 4.11
C LYS A 14 -11.17 -17.20 4.71
N PRO A 15 -10.35 -17.81 5.59
CA PRO A 15 -9.16 -17.13 6.08
C PRO A 15 -8.18 -16.85 4.93
N HIS A 16 -7.58 -15.65 4.92
CA HIS A 16 -6.53 -15.29 3.95
C HIS A 16 -5.31 -14.75 4.65
N ARG A 17 -4.14 -14.89 4.02
CA ARG A 17 -2.93 -14.18 4.42
C ARG A 17 -2.87 -12.86 3.67
N CYS A 18 -2.55 -11.78 4.38
CA CYS A 18 -2.21 -10.52 3.75
C CYS A 18 -0.87 -10.66 3.02
N TRP A 19 -0.79 -10.19 1.77
CA TRP A 19 0.44 -10.19 1.00
C TRP A 19 1.49 -9.30 1.66
N GLY A 20 1.13 -8.08 2.06
CA GLY A 20 2.07 -7.13 2.67
C GLY A 20 2.66 -7.59 4.00
N CYS A 21 1.85 -8.01 4.98
CA CYS A 21 2.36 -8.31 6.33
C CYS A 21 2.42 -9.80 6.69
N ALA A 22 2.05 -10.69 5.77
CA ALA A 22 1.95 -12.15 5.95
C ALA A 22 1.00 -12.64 7.07
N GLN A 23 0.32 -11.73 7.79
CA GLN A 23 -0.63 -12.07 8.85
C GLN A 23 -1.89 -12.72 8.28
N LYS A 24 -2.46 -13.66 9.04
CA LYS A 24 -3.69 -14.39 8.68
C LYS A 24 -4.90 -13.66 9.25
N PHE A 25 -5.88 -13.37 8.40
CA PHE A 25 -7.13 -12.71 8.76
C PHE A 25 -8.30 -13.70 8.71
N PRO A 26 -9.26 -13.61 9.64
CA PRO A 26 -10.42 -14.50 9.69
C PRO A 26 -11.45 -14.17 8.59
N PRO A 27 -12.35 -15.12 8.26
CA PRO A 27 -13.50 -14.83 7.42
C PRO A 27 -14.31 -13.65 7.96
N GLY A 28 -14.85 -12.82 7.07
CA GLY A 28 -15.61 -11.64 7.44
C GLY A 28 -14.79 -10.36 7.58
N THR A 29 -13.45 -10.43 7.53
CA THR A 29 -12.60 -9.24 7.47
C THR A 29 -12.74 -8.53 6.12
N GLN A 30 -12.67 -7.20 6.11
CA GLN A 30 -12.53 -6.41 4.89
C GLN A 30 -11.06 -6.39 4.47
N MET A 31 -10.78 -6.82 3.25
CA MET A 31 -9.45 -6.80 2.64
C MET A 31 -9.55 -6.26 1.22
N GLU A 32 -8.49 -5.62 0.78
CA GLU A 32 -8.33 -5.28 -0.61
C GLU A 32 -7.93 -6.54 -1.40
N TYR A 33 -8.61 -6.73 -2.52
CA TYR A 33 -8.35 -7.79 -3.48
C TYR A 33 -7.72 -7.18 -4.72
N LEU A 34 -6.56 -7.70 -5.09
CA LEU A 34 -5.87 -7.40 -6.34
C LEU A 34 -5.82 -8.64 -7.20
N PHE A 35 -6.06 -8.47 -8.50
CA PHE A 35 -5.86 -9.49 -9.52
C PHE A 35 -5.14 -8.82 -10.68
N GLY A 36 -4.04 -9.42 -11.11
CA GLY A 36 -3.13 -8.81 -12.06
C GLY A 36 -2.22 -9.83 -12.70
N ASP A 37 -1.43 -9.31 -13.63
CA ASP A 37 -0.28 -9.98 -14.24
C ASP A 37 0.98 -9.51 -13.49
N TRP A 38 1.67 -10.45 -12.86
CA TRP A 38 2.88 -10.23 -12.08
C TRP A 38 4.04 -10.85 -12.83
N ASP A 39 4.56 -10.11 -13.80
CA ASP A 39 5.68 -10.51 -14.65
C ASP A 39 5.44 -11.79 -15.46
N GLY A 40 4.28 -11.86 -16.11
CA GLY A 40 3.83 -12.99 -16.91
C GLY A 40 3.02 -14.03 -16.13
N GLU A 41 2.98 -13.91 -14.79
CA GLU A 41 2.15 -14.77 -13.95
C GLU A 41 0.86 -14.07 -13.51
N VAL A 42 -0.28 -14.55 -14.03
CA VAL A 42 -1.58 -14.02 -13.61
C VAL A 42 -1.99 -14.66 -12.28
N SER A 43 -2.07 -13.85 -11.23
CA SER A 43 -2.50 -14.32 -9.91
C SER A 43 -3.28 -13.24 -9.14
N ASP A 44 -3.97 -13.67 -8.08
CA ASP A 44 -4.64 -12.78 -7.14
C ASP A 44 -3.94 -12.73 -5.78
N CYS A 45 -4.03 -11.58 -5.11
CA CYS A 45 -3.54 -11.41 -3.76
C CYS A 45 -4.48 -10.56 -2.92
N TYR A 46 -4.37 -10.73 -1.61
CA TYR A 46 -5.20 -10.05 -0.62
C TYR A 46 -4.33 -9.16 0.26
N TRP A 47 -4.77 -7.93 0.49
CA TRP A 47 -4.09 -6.96 1.32
C TRP A 47 -5.00 -6.53 2.46
N CYS A 48 -4.48 -6.49 3.69
CA CYS A 48 -5.23 -5.88 4.79
C CYS A 48 -5.22 -4.36 4.59
N MET A 49 -6.27 -3.69 5.08
CA MET A 49 -6.43 -2.24 4.89
C MET A 49 -5.24 -1.43 5.38
N ASP A 50 -4.58 -1.88 6.46
CA ASP A 50 -3.41 -1.19 7.03
C ASP A 50 -2.15 -1.33 6.16
N CYS A 51 -2.04 -2.41 5.38
CA CYS A 51 -0.95 -2.56 4.41
C CYS A 51 -1.28 -1.79 3.13
N SER A 52 -2.53 -1.86 2.64
CA SER A 52 -2.98 -1.08 1.48
C SER A 52 -2.72 0.41 1.66
N LYS A 53 -3.13 0.99 2.79
CA LYS A 53 -2.91 2.42 3.09
C LYS A 53 -1.43 2.78 3.22
N PHE A 54 -0.65 1.91 3.84
CA PHE A 54 0.79 2.11 4.02
C PHE A 54 1.49 2.18 2.66
N VAL A 55 1.18 1.24 1.78
CA VAL A 55 1.74 1.18 0.43
C VAL A 55 1.27 2.34 -0.43
N GLU A 56 -0.01 2.73 -0.36
CA GLU A 56 -0.52 3.94 -1.02
C GLU A 56 0.23 5.21 -0.57
N ALA A 57 0.52 5.34 0.73
CA ALA A 57 1.29 6.45 1.24
C ALA A 57 2.74 6.44 0.72
N ILE A 58 3.40 5.28 0.70
CA ILE A 58 4.73 5.13 0.10
C ILE A 58 4.74 5.57 -1.36
N TYR A 59 3.83 5.04 -2.18
CA TYR A 59 3.78 5.36 -3.61
C TYR A 59 3.56 6.85 -3.89
N LYS A 60 2.80 7.55 -3.04
CA LYS A 60 2.55 9.00 -3.19
C LYS A 60 3.72 9.86 -2.73
N HIS A 61 4.40 9.46 -1.65
CA HIS A 61 5.41 10.30 -0.99
C HIS A 61 6.85 9.95 -1.36
N THR A 62 7.08 8.77 -1.94
CA THR A 62 8.40 8.35 -2.35
C THR A 62 8.43 8.13 -3.86
N LYS A 63 9.35 8.81 -4.54
CA LYS A 63 9.71 8.51 -5.93
C LYS A 63 10.39 7.13 -6.06
N LEU A 64 10.61 6.43 -4.94
CA LEU A 64 11.26 5.12 -4.87
C LEU A 64 10.48 4.02 -5.59
N TYR A 65 9.17 4.19 -5.80
CA TYR A 65 8.31 3.12 -6.32
C TYR A 65 7.45 3.56 -7.50
N SER A 66 7.76 4.68 -8.17
CA SER A 66 6.98 5.13 -9.34
C SER A 66 7.15 4.22 -10.56
N ASP A 67 8.17 3.37 -10.55
CA ASP A 67 8.58 2.54 -11.68
C ASP A 67 8.42 1.08 -11.22
N CYS A 68 7.23 0.51 -11.48
CA CYS A 68 6.76 -0.80 -11.01
C CYS A 68 7.56 -2.03 -11.54
N ASP A 69 8.88 -1.96 -11.60
CA ASP A 69 9.72 -3.06 -12.04
C ASP A 69 9.89 -4.11 -10.94
N GLU A 70 9.93 -3.69 -9.66
CA GLU A 70 9.97 -4.59 -8.50
C GLU A 70 8.84 -4.20 -7.53
N GLY A 71 7.70 -4.90 -7.62
CA GLY A 71 6.60 -4.75 -6.66
C GLY A 71 6.97 -5.32 -5.28
N LEU A 72 6.19 -4.97 -4.25
CA LEU A 72 6.42 -5.51 -2.90
C LEU A 72 6.21 -7.03 -2.84
N GLU A 73 7.22 -7.74 -2.34
CA GLU A 73 7.18 -9.18 -2.10
C GLU A 73 6.32 -9.53 -0.87
N PHE A 74 6.02 -10.83 -0.75
CA PHE A 74 5.21 -11.36 0.33
C PHE A 74 5.87 -11.14 1.71
N GLY A 75 5.23 -10.32 2.55
CA GLY A 75 5.67 -10.03 3.91
C GLY A 75 6.52 -8.76 4.05
N GLU A 76 6.89 -8.09 2.96
CA GLU A 76 7.83 -6.96 3.02
C GLU A 76 7.30 -5.74 3.78
N VAL A 77 5.99 -5.48 3.77
CA VAL A 77 5.41 -4.39 4.59
C VAL A 77 5.67 -4.62 6.07
N ARG A 78 5.76 -5.89 6.53
CA ARG A 78 6.13 -6.17 7.92
C ARG A 78 7.58 -5.77 8.20
N SER A 79 8.49 -6.05 7.27
CA SER A 79 9.90 -5.71 7.38
C SER A 79 10.11 -4.19 7.33
N LEU A 80 9.46 -3.50 6.38
CA LEU A 80 9.51 -2.04 6.24
C LEU A 80 8.98 -1.33 7.49
N LYS A 81 7.88 -1.82 8.07
CA LYS A 81 7.34 -1.28 9.33
C LYS A 81 8.21 -1.57 10.55
N ALA A 82 9.14 -2.51 10.46
CA ALA A 82 10.05 -2.89 11.55
C ALA A 82 11.42 -2.20 11.44
N ASP A 83 11.74 -1.59 10.30
CA ASP A 83 13.02 -0.90 10.09
C ASP A 83 13.05 0.46 10.83
N PRO A 84 13.97 0.67 11.78
CA PRO A 84 14.12 1.94 12.50
C PRO A 84 14.55 3.12 11.61
N HIS A 85 15.14 2.86 10.44
CA HIS A 85 15.63 3.89 9.51
C HIS A 85 14.57 4.36 8.51
N TYR A 86 13.38 3.77 8.54
CA TYR A 86 12.27 4.13 7.65
C TYR A 86 11.69 5.53 7.91
N TYR A 87 11.99 6.15 9.07
CA TYR A 87 11.47 7.45 9.49
C TYR A 87 12.12 8.67 8.82
N GLU A 88 13.04 8.51 7.88
CA GLU A 88 13.56 9.66 7.08
C GLU A 88 12.64 10.04 5.90
N ILE A 89 11.48 9.41 5.76
CA ILE A 89 10.40 9.88 4.88
C ILE A 89 9.65 11.01 5.62
N PRO A 90 9.54 12.23 5.04
CA PRO A 90 8.93 13.35 5.73
C PRO A 90 7.49 13.01 6.12
N GLU A 91 7.24 12.88 7.42
CA GLU A 91 5.96 12.89 8.12
C GLU A 91 4.75 12.36 7.34
N ILE A 92 4.64 11.03 7.19
CA ILE A 92 3.31 10.40 7.08
C ILE A 92 2.69 10.43 8.48
N VAL A 93 2.14 11.59 8.87
CA VAL A 93 1.43 11.75 10.14
C VAL A 93 0.09 11.00 10.02
N PHE A 94 0.04 9.78 10.54
CA PHE A 94 -1.24 9.20 10.93
C PHE A 94 -1.73 9.98 12.16
N THR A 95 -2.45 11.09 11.93
CA THR A 95 -3.14 11.76 13.04
C THR A 95 -4.25 10.82 13.55
N GLU A 96 -4.43 10.74 14.86
CA GLU A 96 -5.45 9.92 15.54
C GLU A 96 -6.91 10.32 15.17
N ALA A 97 -7.11 11.28 14.27
CA ALA A 97 -8.39 11.90 13.97
C ALA A 97 -9.04 11.50 12.63
N GLY A 98 -8.41 10.67 11.79
CA GLY A 98 -9.07 10.12 10.60
C GLY A 98 -9.66 11.14 9.62
N LEU A 99 -9.03 12.32 9.46
CA LEU A 99 -9.42 13.31 8.45
C LEU A 99 -8.46 13.29 7.26
N PRO A 100 -8.95 13.48 6.02
CA PRO A 100 -8.10 13.54 4.84
C PRO A 100 -7.25 14.82 4.85
N TYR A 101 -5.98 14.70 4.45
CA TYR A 101 -5.13 15.86 4.17
C TYR A 101 -5.73 16.71 3.03
N PRO A 102 -5.49 18.03 3.03
CA PRO A 102 -6.14 18.98 2.12
C PRO A 102 -5.67 18.81 0.67
N SER A 103 -6.51 19.26 -0.27
CA SER A 103 -6.23 19.20 -1.71
C SER A 103 -4.95 19.97 -2.08
N LEU A 104 -4.27 19.46 -3.11
CA LEU A 104 -3.00 19.92 -3.67
C LEU A 104 -3.02 21.33 -4.29
N ASP A 105 -4.02 22.16 -4.01
CA ASP A 105 -4.16 23.49 -4.64
C ASP A 105 -3.32 24.58 -3.95
N LYS A 106 -2.39 24.22 -3.05
CA LYS A 106 -1.65 25.19 -2.21
C LYS A 106 -0.14 24.99 -2.14
N ILE A 107 0.48 24.19 -3.00
CA ILE A 107 1.93 23.90 -2.94
C ILE A 107 2.69 24.35 -4.20
N ASP A 108 2.17 25.34 -4.94
CA ASP A 108 2.83 25.81 -6.17
C ASP A 108 3.53 27.18 -6.04
N GLU A 109 3.49 27.85 -4.88
CA GLU A 109 4.00 29.23 -4.77
C GLU A 109 5.40 29.39 -4.12
N GLU A 110 5.99 28.35 -3.53
CA GLU A 110 7.31 28.45 -2.88
C GLU A 110 8.48 27.83 -3.67
N LEU A 111 8.28 27.51 -4.95
CA LEU A 111 9.34 26.99 -5.84
C LEU A 111 9.75 27.97 -6.96
N SER A 112 9.42 29.26 -6.80
CA SER A 112 9.80 30.33 -7.75
C SER A 112 10.50 31.54 -7.11
N ALA A 113 11.08 31.40 -5.92
CA ALA A 113 11.90 32.44 -5.28
C ALA A 113 13.41 32.16 -5.41
#